data_AF-A0A519JKD4-F1
#
_entry.id   AF-A0A519JKD4-F1
#
_cell.length_a   1.000
_cell.length_b   1.000
_cell.length_c   1.000
_cell.angle_alpha   90.00
_cell.angle_beta   90.00
_cell.angle_gamma   90.00
#
_symmetry.space_group_name_H-M   'P 1'
#
loop_
_entity.id
_entity.type
_entity.pdbx_description
1 polymer ?
#
loop_
_entity_poly.entity_id
_entity_poly.type
_entity_poly.pdbx_seq_one_letter_code
_entity_poly.pdbx_strand_id
1 'polypeptide(L)'
;MYTALIGVQIFFFITQRAAMRFYGMTFFIVIIGLWIERYFASENYKFRDWLERMKVTRFNNPIIYSILAIQLCCGVYAWVFDYRYPFTSAKETVEFLKAKHLDSREIVTVTCDGTIISAYLGRKIWFLCEGGYHSFCQWDLGCAGKITPGNISGLLSDYMETHSDAIFVSYYPLSLGFPKSNEWAELNEKVQFRFLKSKSDVYIADNGYLYVFEVRKKPSP
;
A
#
# COMPACT_ATOMS: atom_id res chain seq x y z
N MET A 1 4.99 -0.69 -35.02
CA MET A 1 4.87 0.23 -33.86
C MET A 1 3.45 0.32 -33.34
N TYR A 2 2.49 0.85 -34.12
CA TYR A 2 1.10 1.05 -33.67
C TYR A 2 0.39 -0.23 -33.20
N THR A 3 0.67 -1.36 -33.85
CA THR A 3 0.16 -2.69 -33.44
C THR A 3 0.66 -3.13 -32.06
N ALA A 4 1.92 -2.84 -31.73
CA ALA A 4 2.49 -3.12 -30.42
C ALA A 4 1.89 -2.22 -29.33
N LEU A 5 1.73 -0.92 -29.62
CA LEU A 5 1.07 0.02 -28.70
C LEU A 5 -0.37 -0.39 -28.40
N ILE A 6 -1.16 -0.69 -29.45
CA ILE A 6 -2.54 -1.16 -29.31
C ILE A 6 -2.59 -2.48 -28.53
N GLY A 7 -1.70 -3.43 -28.84
CA GLY A 7 -1.63 -4.72 -28.15
C GLY A 7 -1.33 -4.57 -26.66
N VAL A 8 -0.40 -3.70 -26.29
CA VAL A 8 -0.08 -3.41 -24.88
C VAL A 8 -1.23 -2.72 -24.15
N GLN A 9 -1.92 -1.78 -24.79
CA GLN A 9 -3.11 -1.15 -24.19
C GLN A 9 -4.25 -2.14 -23.99
N ILE A 10 -4.52 -3.00 -24.98
CA ILE A 10 -5.53 -4.07 -24.86
C ILE A 10 -5.15 -5.03 -23.73
N PHE A 11 -3.88 -5.42 -23.63
CA PHE A 11 -3.40 -6.28 -22.55
C PHE A 11 -3.61 -5.66 -21.17
N PHE A 12 -3.24 -4.38 -20.97
CA PHE A 12 -3.45 -3.71 -19.69
C PHE A 12 -4.93 -3.49 -19.37
N PHE A 13 -5.76 -3.21 -20.38
CA PHE A 13 -7.19 -3.07 -20.23
C PHE A 13 -7.86 -4.40 -19.81
N ILE A 14 -7.52 -5.50 -20.47
CA ILE A 14 -8.09 -6.83 -20.17
C ILE A 14 -7.62 -7.35 -18.82
N THR A 15 -6.33 -7.20 -18.49
CA THR A 15 -5.78 -7.75 -17.24
C THR A 15 -6.12 -6.93 -16.01
N GLN A 16 -6.73 -5.74 -16.17
CA GLN A 16 -7.02 -4.78 -15.11
C GLN A 16 -5.82 -4.47 -14.19
N ARG A 17 -4.60 -4.79 -14.62
CA ARG A 17 -3.36 -4.47 -13.90
C ARG A 17 -2.96 -3.02 -14.17
N ALA A 18 -3.92 -2.10 -14.15
CA ALA A 18 -3.73 -0.67 -14.31
C ALA A 18 -3.15 -0.04 -13.03
N ALA A 19 -2.08 -0.63 -12.48
CA ALA A 19 -1.31 0.05 -11.45
C ALA A 19 -0.47 1.15 -12.11
N MET A 20 -0.36 2.32 -11.46
CA MET A 20 0.33 3.48 -12.02
C MET A 20 1.76 3.17 -12.53
N ARG A 21 2.43 2.19 -11.92
CA ARG A 21 3.74 1.66 -12.32
C ARG A 21 3.84 1.16 -13.77
N PHE A 22 2.74 0.80 -14.42
CA PHE A 22 2.74 0.24 -15.77
C PHE A 22 2.64 1.31 -16.88
N TYR A 23 2.20 2.53 -16.56
CA TYR A 23 2.09 3.61 -17.56
C TYR A 23 3.47 4.05 -18.08
N GLY A 24 4.52 3.96 -17.26
CA GLY A 24 5.90 4.24 -17.70
C GLY A 24 6.37 3.34 -18.84
N MET A 25 5.95 2.07 -18.87
CA MET A 25 6.32 1.15 -19.96
C MET A 25 5.68 1.52 -21.29
N THR A 26 4.45 2.05 -21.28
CA THR A 26 3.80 2.56 -22.50
C THR A 26 4.65 3.67 -23.12
N PHE A 27 5.22 4.55 -22.29
CA PHE A 27 6.06 5.63 -22.75
C PHE A 27 7.37 5.14 -23.39
N PHE A 28 8.04 4.16 -22.78
CA PHE A 28 9.24 3.56 -23.37
C PHE A 28 8.95 2.93 -24.74
N ILE A 29 7.79 2.27 -24.90
CA ILE A 29 7.39 1.70 -26.20
C ILE A 29 7.19 2.79 -27.25
N VAL A 30 6.63 3.94 -26.88
CA VAL A 30 6.48 5.10 -27.79
C VAL A 30 7.85 5.64 -28.20
N ILE A 31 8.78 5.86 -27.25
CA ILE A 31 10.14 6.33 -27.57
C ILE A 31 10.86 5.35 -28.49
N ILE A 32 10.87 4.06 -28.14
CA ILE A 32 11.57 3.02 -28.92
C ILE A 32 10.94 2.92 -30.31
N GLY A 33 9.62 2.97 -30.41
CA GLY A 33 8.90 2.96 -31.67
C GLY A 33 9.30 4.12 -32.59
N LEU A 34 9.33 5.34 -32.07
CA LEU A 34 9.74 6.54 -32.80
C LEU A 34 11.23 6.49 -33.18
N TRP A 35 12.07 5.89 -32.33
CA TRP A 35 13.49 5.70 -32.61
C TRP A 35 13.71 4.70 -33.75
N ILE A 36 13.02 3.56 -33.72
CA ILE A 36 13.05 2.54 -34.78
C ILE A 36 12.52 3.11 -36.10
N GLU A 37 11.43 3.87 -36.07
CA GLU A 37 10.85 4.51 -37.27
C GLU A 37 11.88 5.40 -38.00
N ARG A 38 12.71 6.13 -37.24
CA ARG A 38 13.75 6.99 -37.82
C ARG A 38 14.88 6.20 -38.50
N TYR A 39 15.25 5.04 -37.97
CA TYR A 39 16.38 4.24 -38.46
C TYR A 39 15.98 3.21 -39.53
N PHE A 40 14.76 2.66 -39.44
CA PHE A 40 14.23 1.64 -40.35
C PHE A 40 13.07 2.20 -41.18
N ALA A 41 13.30 3.32 -41.86
CA ALA A 41 12.33 3.92 -42.75
C ALA A 41 12.13 3.03 -44.00
N SER A 42 11.28 2.00 -43.90
CA SER A 42 10.94 1.17 -45.05
C SER A 42 10.12 1.96 -46.06
N GLU A 43 10.48 1.88 -47.34
CA GLU A 43 9.93 2.71 -48.42
C GLU A 43 8.47 2.39 -48.83
N ASN A 44 7.84 1.34 -48.29
CA ASN A 44 6.63 0.75 -48.91
C ASN A 44 5.34 0.75 -48.06
N TYR A 45 5.12 1.71 -47.16
CA TYR A 45 3.86 1.77 -46.40
C TYR A 45 2.93 2.89 -46.87
N LYS A 46 1.80 2.51 -47.49
CA LYS A 46 0.68 3.39 -47.86
C LYS A 46 0.16 4.28 -46.71
N PHE A 47 0.39 3.87 -45.47
CA PHE A 47 0.03 4.62 -44.27
C PHE A 47 0.92 5.86 -44.04
N ARG A 48 2.20 5.79 -44.45
CA ARG A 48 3.13 6.91 -44.39
C ARG A 48 2.72 8.02 -45.36
N ASP A 49 2.34 7.69 -46.58
CA ASP A 49 1.84 8.66 -47.57
C ASP A 49 0.55 9.36 -47.12
N TRP A 50 -0.26 8.70 -46.28
CA TRP A 50 -1.46 9.29 -45.68
C TRP A 50 -1.09 10.24 -44.52
N LEU A 51 -0.15 9.85 -43.66
CA LEU A 51 0.37 10.69 -42.57
C LEU A 51 1.16 11.92 -43.06
N GLU A 52 1.99 11.75 -44.11
CA GLU A 52 2.72 12.84 -44.77
C GLU A 52 1.75 13.82 -45.45
N ARG A 53 0.66 13.32 -46.06
CA ARG A 53 -0.44 14.17 -46.56
C ARG A 53 -1.12 14.98 -45.47
N MET A 54 -1.24 14.44 -44.25
CA MET A 54 -1.74 15.17 -43.08
C MET A 54 -0.68 16.09 -42.42
N LYS A 55 0.55 16.18 -42.96
CA LYS A 55 1.67 16.96 -42.38
C LYS A 55 2.02 16.60 -40.93
N VAL A 56 1.60 15.43 -40.44
CA VAL A 56 1.79 15.00 -39.04
C VAL A 56 3.28 14.86 -38.71
N THR A 57 4.09 14.47 -39.69
CA THR A 57 5.55 14.30 -39.57
C THR A 57 6.30 15.58 -39.17
N ARG A 58 5.75 16.78 -39.46
CA ARG A 58 6.35 18.06 -39.04
C ARG A 58 6.22 18.31 -37.54
N PHE A 59 5.23 17.68 -36.89
CA PHE A 59 4.95 17.84 -35.47
C PHE A 59 5.58 16.75 -34.59
N ASN A 60 6.28 15.77 -35.17
CA ASN A 60 6.88 14.68 -34.41
C ASN A 60 7.84 15.18 -33.31
N ASN A 61 8.76 16.09 -33.65
CA ASN A 61 9.71 16.64 -32.68
C ASN A 61 9.02 17.42 -31.55
N PRO A 62 8.16 18.42 -31.80
CA PRO A 62 7.51 19.16 -30.72
C PRO A 62 6.60 18.26 -29.87
N ILE A 63 5.95 17.24 -30.45
CA ILE A 63 5.15 16.28 -29.68
C ILE A 63 6.04 15.47 -28.73
N ILE A 64 7.17 14.93 -29.22
CA ILE A 64 8.12 14.16 -28.38
C ILE A 64 8.65 15.03 -27.24
N TYR A 65 9.10 16.25 -27.54
CA TYR A 65 9.61 17.17 -26.52
C TYR A 65 8.53 17.59 -25.52
N SER A 66 7.28 17.77 -25.97
CA SER A 66 6.15 18.07 -25.08
C SER A 66 5.87 16.92 -24.13
N ILE A 67 5.87 15.67 -24.62
CA ILE A 67 5.66 14.50 -23.78
C ILE A 67 6.81 14.36 -22.77
N LEU A 68 8.06 14.54 -23.20
CA LEU A 68 9.22 14.52 -22.31
C LEU A 68 9.15 15.61 -21.23
N ALA A 69 8.73 16.83 -21.60
CA ALA A 69 8.56 17.93 -20.65
C ALA A 69 7.44 17.63 -19.62
N ILE A 70 6.31 17.09 -20.07
CA ILE A 70 5.22 16.66 -19.17
C ILE A 70 5.72 15.57 -18.23
N GLN A 71 6.44 14.56 -18.73
CA GLN A 71 7.01 13.49 -17.90
C GLN A 71 8.01 14.02 -16.87
N LEU A 72 8.86 14.97 -17.26
CA LEU A 72 9.76 15.64 -16.33
C LEU A 72 8.99 16.35 -15.22
N CYS A 73 7.96 17.13 -15.58
CA CYS A 73 7.11 17.81 -14.61
C CYS A 73 6.38 16.83 -13.68
N CYS A 74 5.80 15.74 -14.22
CA CYS A 74 5.15 14.70 -13.44
C CYS A 74 6.14 13.97 -12.52
N GLY A 75 7.36 13.69 -12.99
CA GLY A 75 8.41 13.06 -12.20
C GLY A 75 8.87 13.94 -11.05
N VAL A 76 9.09 15.23 -11.30
CA VAL A 76 9.39 16.22 -10.25
C VAL A 76 8.24 16.32 -9.25
N TYR A 77 7.00 16.40 -9.73
CA TYR A 77 5.82 16.43 -8.88
C TYR A 77 5.71 15.20 -7.97
N ALA A 78 5.87 13.99 -8.54
CA ALA A 78 5.86 12.74 -7.78
C ALA A 78 7.00 12.68 -6.76
N TRP A 79 8.21 13.10 -7.14
CA TRP A 79 9.34 13.17 -6.22
C TRP A 79 9.11 14.13 -5.05
N VAL A 80 8.54 15.32 -5.32
CA VAL A 80 8.16 16.27 -4.25
C VAL A 80 7.10 15.65 -3.35
N PHE A 81 6.14 14.91 -3.90
CA PHE A 81 5.11 14.24 -3.13
C PHE A 81 5.69 13.16 -2.22
N ASP A 82 6.57 12.29 -2.75
CA ASP A 82 7.29 11.25 -1.99
C ASP A 82 8.20 11.84 -0.91
N TYR A 83 8.79 13.02 -1.15
CA TYR A 83 9.60 13.71 -0.16
C TYR A 83 8.76 14.34 0.96
N ARG A 84 7.59 14.89 0.62
CA ARG A 84 6.76 15.67 1.54
C ARG A 84 5.85 14.79 2.39
N TYR A 85 5.35 13.69 1.86
CA TYR A 85 4.37 12.84 2.52
C TYR A 85 4.96 11.48 2.87
N PRO A 86 4.78 10.99 4.11
CA PRO A 86 5.19 9.63 4.44
C PRO A 86 4.39 8.61 3.64
N PHE A 87 5.07 7.56 3.18
CA PHE A 87 4.45 6.49 2.40
C PHE A 87 3.36 5.76 3.22
N THR A 88 3.62 5.49 4.51
CA THR A 88 2.65 4.87 5.44
C THR A 88 2.79 5.44 6.86
N SER A 89 1.77 5.24 7.70
CA SER A 89 1.83 5.57 9.14
C SER A 89 2.72 4.64 9.96
N ALA A 90 3.24 3.56 9.38
CA ALA A 90 3.96 2.53 10.14
C ALA A 90 5.22 3.05 10.83
N LYS A 91 6.00 3.89 10.13
CA LYS A 91 7.20 4.52 10.71
C LYS A 91 6.84 5.31 11.95
N GLU A 92 5.82 6.15 11.86
CA GLU A 92 5.38 6.96 12.98
C GLU A 92 4.79 6.11 14.10
N THR A 93 4.01 5.08 13.78
CA THR A 93 3.50 4.15 14.78
C THR A 93 4.65 3.52 15.56
N VAL A 94 5.71 3.08 14.89
CA VAL A 94 6.90 2.53 15.58
C VAL A 94 7.65 3.58 16.39
N GLU A 95 7.81 4.80 15.88
CA GLU A 95 8.40 5.91 16.66
C GLU A 95 7.57 6.22 17.91
N PHE A 96 6.24 6.20 17.82
CA PHE A 96 5.33 6.34 18.96
C PHE A 96 5.52 5.21 19.97
N LEU A 97 5.60 3.95 19.51
CA LEU A 97 5.83 2.80 20.39
C LEU A 97 7.16 2.94 21.14
N LYS A 98 8.23 3.31 20.44
CA LYS A 98 9.56 3.56 21.04
C LYS A 98 9.54 4.72 22.04
N ALA A 99 8.92 5.85 21.68
CA ALA A 99 8.81 7.01 22.55
C ALA A 99 8.00 6.75 23.84
N LYS A 100 7.09 5.77 23.82
CA LYS A 100 6.32 5.33 24.99
C LYS A 100 6.90 4.08 25.66
N HIS A 101 8.07 3.59 25.23
CA HIS A 101 8.70 2.36 25.71
C HIS A 101 7.80 1.11 25.58
N LEU A 102 6.87 1.13 24.63
CA LEU A 102 5.95 0.02 24.32
C LEU A 102 6.54 -0.97 23.31
N ASP A 103 7.65 -0.60 22.65
CA ASP A 103 8.36 -1.41 21.67
C ASP A 103 9.01 -2.67 22.26
N SER A 104 9.16 -2.72 23.59
CA SER A 104 9.63 -3.90 24.34
C SER A 104 8.52 -4.91 24.66
N ARG A 105 7.25 -4.52 24.58
CA ARG A 105 6.09 -5.39 24.86
C ARG A 105 5.76 -6.27 23.66
N GLU A 106 4.91 -7.28 23.87
CA GLU A 106 4.44 -8.11 22.78
C GLU A 106 3.56 -7.30 21.82
N ILE A 107 3.84 -7.39 20.52
CA ILE A 107 3.14 -6.63 19.48
C ILE A 107 2.39 -7.61 18.61
N VAL A 108 1.07 -7.44 18.55
CA VAL A 108 0.15 -8.31 17.84
C VAL A 108 -0.53 -7.54 16.72
N THR A 109 -0.70 -8.17 15.57
CA THR A 109 -1.46 -7.65 14.42
C THR A 109 -2.38 -8.72 13.87
N VAL A 110 -3.32 -8.37 13.00
CA VAL A 110 -4.24 -9.37 12.45
C VAL A 110 -3.54 -10.22 11.38
N THR A 111 -2.86 -9.57 10.43
CA THR A 111 -2.28 -10.21 9.23
C THR A 111 -1.00 -9.48 8.78
N CYS A 112 -0.62 -9.72 7.53
CA CYS A 112 0.19 -8.90 6.63
C CYS A 112 0.40 -7.43 6.93
N ASP A 113 -0.61 -6.75 7.47
CA ASP A 113 -0.59 -5.35 7.80
C ASP A 113 0.56 -4.96 8.74
N GLY A 114 0.95 -5.86 9.64
CA GLY A 114 2.07 -5.62 10.55
C GLY A 114 3.45 -5.92 9.96
N THR A 115 3.57 -6.40 8.72
CA THR A 115 4.89 -6.65 8.10
C THR A 115 5.76 -5.40 8.07
N ILE A 116 5.17 -4.26 7.72
CA ILE A 116 5.87 -2.98 7.69
C ILE A 116 6.28 -2.52 9.10
N ILE A 117 5.49 -2.85 10.13
CA ILE A 117 5.80 -2.56 11.53
C ILE A 117 6.99 -3.41 12.00
N SER A 118 7.00 -4.70 11.67
CA SER A 118 8.12 -5.61 11.97
C SER A 118 9.43 -5.09 11.38
N ALA A 119 9.41 -4.59 10.14
CA ALA A 119 10.58 -4.02 9.48
C ALA A 119 11.16 -2.80 10.23
N TYR A 120 10.32 -1.85 10.66
CA TYR A 120 10.77 -0.67 11.41
C TYR A 120 11.19 -0.96 12.87
N LEU A 121 10.62 -2.02 13.47
CA LEU A 121 11.03 -2.49 14.80
C LEU A 121 12.32 -3.30 14.76
N GLY A 122 12.64 -3.95 13.64
CA GLY A 122 13.80 -4.83 13.52
C GLY A 122 13.61 -6.19 14.22
N ARG A 123 12.37 -6.61 14.48
CA ARG A 123 12.04 -7.92 15.09
C ARG A 123 10.72 -8.47 14.56
N LYS A 124 10.54 -9.78 14.68
CA LYS A 124 9.26 -10.44 14.36
C LYS A 124 8.18 -10.00 15.36
N ILE A 125 6.94 -9.95 14.90
CA ILE A 125 5.76 -9.64 15.71
C ILE A 125 4.73 -10.75 15.52
N TRP A 126 3.77 -10.87 16.44
CA TRP A 126 2.77 -11.91 16.38
C TRP A 126 1.64 -11.57 15.40
N PHE A 127 1.35 -12.47 14.47
CA PHE A 127 0.19 -12.33 13.59
C PHE A 127 -0.92 -13.26 14.07
N LEU A 128 -2.09 -12.71 14.35
CA LEU A 128 -3.21 -13.43 14.96
C LEU A 128 -3.79 -14.48 14.02
N CYS A 129 -3.85 -14.20 12.71
CA CYS A 129 -4.38 -15.14 11.73
C CYS A 129 -3.48 -16.37 11.55
N GLU A 130 -2.17 -16.16 11.51
CA GLU A 130 -1.19 -17.25 11.37
C GLU A 130 -0.88 -17.94 12.71
N GLY A 131 -1.18 -17.31 13.84
CA GLY A 131 -0.94 -17.87 15.17
C GLY A 131 0.55 -17.98 15.50
N GLY A 132 1.38 -17.04 15.05
CA GLY A 132 2.82 -17.11 15.24
C GLY A 132 3.57 -15.81 14.98
N TYR A 133 4.89 -15.85 15.18
CA TYR A 133 5.79 -14.72 14.96
C TYR A 133 6.27 -14.62 13.52
N HIS A 134 5.96 -13.52 12.85
CA HIS A 134 6.32 -13.29 11.45
C HIS A 134 6.97 -11.91 11.24
N SER A 135 7.73 -11.81 10.15
CA SER A 135 8.26 -10.55 9.61
C SER A 135 7.83 -10.28 8.16
N PHE A 136 7.10 -11.21 7.55
CA PHE A 136 6.64 -11.15 6.17
C PHE A 136 5.27 -11.84 6.04
N CYS A 137 4.53 -11.47 5.00
CA CYS A 137 3.23 -12.05 4.66
C CYS A 137 3.35 -13.49 4.18
N GLN A 138 2.52 -14.37 4.72
CA GLN A 138 2.30 -15.71 4.17
C GLN A 138 0.96 -15.70 3.42
N TRP A 139 1.05 -15.72 2.09
CA TRP A 139 -0.11 -15.58 1.19
C TRP A 139 -0.93 -16.87 1.05
N ASP A 140 -0.47 -17.96 1.64
CA ASP A 140 -1.07 -19.30 1.61
C ASP A 140 -2.00 -19.56 2.81
N LEU A 141 -2.00 -18.68 3.82
CA LEU A 141 -2.76 -18.88 5.07
C LEU A 141 -4.16 -18.22 5.03
N GLY A 142 -5.13 -18.96 5.58
CA GLY A 142 -6.57 -18.83 5.36
C GLY A 142 -7.28 -17.61 5.95
N CYS A 143 -6.60 -16.50 6.24
CA CYS A 143 -7.27 -15.24 6.59
C CYS A 143 -7.84 -14.49 5.36
N ALA A 144 -8.17 -15.23 4.30
CA ALA A 144 -8.66 -14.77 3.01
C ALA A 144 -10.14 -14.36 3.04
N GLY A 145 -10.56 -13.67 4.11
CA GLY A 145 -11.91 -13.14 4.28
C GLY A 145 -11.90 -11.65 4.57
N LYS A 146 -13.05 -10.99 4.39
CA LYS A 146 -13.22 -9.60 4.81
C LYS A 146 -13.08 -9.54 6.33
N ILE A 147 -11.99 -8.98 6.83
CA ILE A 147 -11.73 -8.84 8.27
C ILE A 147 -12.76 -7.87 8.85
N THR A 148 -13.58 -8.37 9.77
CA THR A 148 -14.58 -7.58 10.49
C THR A 148 -14.14 -7.37 11.95
N PRO A 149 -14.64 -6.33 12.63
CA PRO A 149 -14.36 -6.13 14.06
C PRO A 149 -14.70 -7.36 14.93
N GLY A 150 -15.76 -8.11 14.59
CA GLY A 150 -16.14 -9.34 15.28
C GLY A 150 -15.14 -10.48 15.10
N ASN A 151 -14.56 -10.63 13.91
CA ASN A 151 -13.51 -11.63 13.68
C ASN A 151 -12.24 -11.29 14.48
N ILE A 152 -11.87 -9.99 14.53
CA ILE A 152 -10.71 -9.53 15.29
C ILE A 152 -10.91 -9.79 16.79
N SER A 153 -12.11 -9.56 17.33
CA SER A 153 -12.38 -9.81 18.74
C SER A 153 -12.30 -11.30 19.09
N GLY A 154 -12.73 -12.19 18.20
CA GLY A 154 -12.51 -13.64 18.35
C GLY A 154 -11.03 -14.00 18.39
N LEU A 155 -10.25 -13.56 17.40
CA LEU A 155 -8.81 -13.81 17.32
C LEU A 155 -8.04 -13.30 18.55
N LEU A 156 -8.38 -12.10 19.04
CA LEU A 156 -7.79 -11.56 20.26
C LEU A 156 -8.19 -12.36 21.50
N SER A 157 -9.42 -12.90 21.53
CA SER A 157 -9.86 -13.75 22.64
C SER A 157 -9.04 -15.02 22.73
N ASP A 158 -8.83 -15.69 21.59
CA ASP A 158 -8.05 -16.92 21.49
C ASP A 158 -6.59 -16.66 21.89
N TYR A 159 -6.01 -15.55 21.44
CA TYR A 159 -4.67 -15.13 21.85
C TYR A 159 -4.55 -14.90 23.37
N MET A 160 -5.56 -14.28 24.00
CA MET A 160 -5.59 -13.98 25.44
C MET A 160 -5.87 -15.21 26.33
N GLU A 161 -6.13 -16.39 25.75
CA GLU A 161 -6.18 -17.63 26.53
C GLU A 161 -4.80 -18.01 27.07
N THR A 162 -3.76 -17.73 26.28
CA THR A 162 -2.36 -18.07 26.58
C THR A 162 -1.50 -16.85 26.97
N HIS A 163 -1.99 -15.63 26.72
CA HIS A 163 -1.28 -14.38 26.99
C HIS A 163 -2.09 -13.44 27.89
N SER A 164 -1.40 -12.61 28.69
CA SER A 164 -2.03 -11.67 29.63
C SER A 164 -2.35 -10.32 28.99
N ASP A 165 -1.46 -9.83 28.13
CA ASP A 165 -1.48 -8.48 27.58
C ASP A 165 -0.64 -8.39 26.31
N ALA A 166 -0.98 -7.42 25.45
CA ALA A 166 -0.20 -7.09 24.26
C ALA A 166 -0.54 -5.69 23.73
N ILE A 167 0.29 -5.19 22.82
CA ILE A 167 0.01 -4.01 22.01
C ILE A 167 -0.55 -4.47 20.67
N PHE A 168 -1.80 -4.13 20.40
CA PHE A 168 -2.47 -4.47 19.16
C PHE A 168 -2.40 -3.32 18.15
N VAL A 169 -1.88 -3.63 16.96
CA VAL A 169 -1.71 -2.67 15.86
C VAL A 169 -2.44 -3.19 14.63
N SER A 170 -3.36 -2.38 14.10
CA SER A 170 -4.27 -2.79 13.02
C SER A 170 -4.68 -1.62 12.14
N TYR A 171 -4.92 -1.85 10.84
CA TYR A 171 -5.61 -0.88 9.96
C TYR A 171 -7.13 -0.89 10.18
N TYR A 172 -7.66 -1.93 10.83
CA TYR A 172 -9.07 -2.07 11.11
C TYR A 172 -9.41 -1.51 12.50
N PRO A 173 -10.46 -0.69 12.62
CA PRO A 173 -10.95 -0.28 13.94
C PRO A 173 -11.54 -1.48 14.69
N LEU A 174 -11.30 -1.55 16.00
CA LEU A 174 -11.88 -2.59 16.88
C LEU A 174 -13.37 -2.36 17.19
N SER A 175 -13.85 -1.12 17.10
CA SER A 175 -15.22 -0.73 17.41
C SER A 175 -15.65 0.46 16.56
N LEU A 176 -16.97 0.62 16.36
CA LEU A 176 -17.55 1.77 15.63
C LEU A 176 -17.37 3.11 16.38
N GLY A 177 -17.03 3.06 17.66
CA GLY A 177 -16.67 4.24 18.46
C GLY A 177 -15.48 3.92 19.36
N PHE A 178 -14.47 4.78 19.34
CA PHE A 178 -13.33 4.66 20.24
C PHE A 178 -13.73 5.16 21.64
N PRO A 179 -13.37 4.45 22.72
CA PRO A 179 -13.44 5.03 24.06
C PRO A 179 -12.56 6.30 24.09
N LYS A 180 -12.80 7.18 25.07
CA LYS A 180 -11.91 8.32 25.30
C LYS A 180 -10.48 7.79 25.46
N SER A 181 -9.52 8.49 24.84
CA SER A 181 -8.11 8.10 24.87
C SER A 181 -7.67 7.73 26.28
N ASN A 182 -6.98 6.60 26.43
CA ASN A 182 -6.50 6.03 27.69
C ASN A 182 -7.54 5.44 28.67
N GLU A 183 -8.82 5.32 28.29
CA GLU A 183 -9.80 4.57 29.08
C GLU A 183 -9.86 3.09 28.66
N TRP A 184 -10.01 2.19 29.63
CA TRP A 184 -10.24 0.77 29.37
C TRP A 184 -11.72 0.53 29.05
N ALA A 185 -11.98 -0.11 27.91
CA ALA A 185 -13.29 -0.54 27.48
C ALA A 185 -13.31 -2.07 27.31
N GLU A 186 -14.49 -2.66 27.41
CA GLU A 186 -14.67 -4.09 27.17
C GLU A 186 -14.81 -4.34 25.67
N LEU A 187 -13.98 -5.23 25.13
CA LEU A 187 -14.12 -5.70 23.74
C LEU A 187 -15.12 -6.86 23.69
N ASN A 188 -15.00 -7.78 24.65
CA ASN A 188 -15.87 -8.93 24.85
C ASN A 188 -15.70 -9.48 26.28
N GLU A 189 -16.27 -10.66 26.56
CA GLU A 189 -16.22 -11.29 27.89
C GLU A 189 -14.80 -11.65 28.37
N LYS A 190 -13.84 -11.82 27.45
CA LYS A 190 -12.47 -12.25 27.74
C LYS A 190 -11.44 -11.13 27.64
N VAL A 191 -11.73 -10.05 26.90
CA VAL A 191 -10.73 -9.05 26.49
C VAL A 191 -11.20 -7.64 26.79
N GLN A 192 -10.31 -6.87 27.42
CA GLN A 192 -10.41 -5.42 27.53
C GLN A 192 -9.39 -4.75 26.63
N PHE A 193 -9.74 -3.58 26.11
CA PHE A 193 -8.86 -2.79 25.26
C PHE A 193 -8.83 -1.33 25.70
N ARG A 194 -7.71 -0.67 25.42
CA ARG A 194 -7.50 0.75 25.66
C ARG A 194 -6.92 1.38 24.41
N PHE A 195 -7.60 2.40 23.90
CA PHE A 195 -7.13 3.13 22.73
C PHE A 195 -5.99 4.07 23.12
N LEU A 196 -4.85 3.95 22.42
CA LEU A 196 -3.64 4.73 22.69
C LEU A 196 -3.43 5.85 21.67
N LYS A 197 -3.58 5.54 20.38
CA LYS A 197 -3.37 6.51 19.29
C LYS A 197 -4.02 6.03 18.00
N SER A 198 -4.63 6.97 17.29
CA SER A 198 -4.79 6.96 15.84
C SER A 198 -4.29 8.31 15.38
N LYS A 199 -3.56 8.35 14.25
CA LYS A 199 -3.18 9.64 13.67
C LYS A 199 -3.95 9.89 12.39
N SER A 200 -4.30 11.14 12.19
CA SER A 200 -4.97 11.69 11.00
C SER A 200 -4.00 12.58 10.22
N ASP A 201 -2.95 11.98 9.64
CA ASP A 201 -2.11 12.70 8.68
C ASP A 201 -2.36 12.18 7.26
N VAL A 202 -2.14 13.02 6.26
CA VAL A 202 -2.26 12.65 4.85
C VAL A 202 -1.09 11.74 4.47
N TYR A 203 -1.37 10.48 4.14
CA TYR A 203 -0.39 9.49 3.67
C TYR A 203 -0.53 9.27 2.16
N ILE A 204 0.57 8.87 1.50
CA ILE A 204 0.57 8.56 0.06
C ILE A 204 -0.27 7.31 -0.23
N ALA A 205 -0.24 6.32 0.67
CA ALA A 205 -1.09 5.14 0.56
C ALA A 205 -2.50 5.42 1.09
N ASP A 206 -3.49 5.32 0.20
CA ASP A 206 -4.92 5.36 0.54
C ASP A 206 -5.23 4.21 1.52
N ASN A 207 -5.79 4.50 2.70
CA ASN A 207 -5.95 3.62 3.88
C ASN A 207 -4.72 3.41 4.80
N GLY A 208 -3.73 4.31 4.78
CA GLY A 208 -2.53 4.19 5.58
C GLY A 208 -2.65 4.38 7.10
N TYR A 209 -3.84 4.41 7.72
CA TYR A 209 -4.00 4.71 9.15
C TYR A 209 -3.90 3.46 10.03
N LEU A 210 -2.86 3.40 10.88
CA LEU A 210 -2.75 2.36 11.90
C LEU A 210 -3.35 2.84 13.22
N TYR A 211 -4.20 2.00 13.78
CA TYR A 211 -4.72 2.14 15.12
C TYR A 211 -3.82 1.37 16.09
N VAL A 212 -3.47 2.01 17.20
CA VAL A 212 -2.70 1.40 18.28
C VAL A 212 -3.59 1.27 19.51
N PHE A 213 -3.72 0.03 19.97
CA PHE A 213 -4.45 -0.33 21.16
C PHE A 213 -3.55 -1.09 22.11
N GLU A 214 -3.84 -0.95 23.39
CA GLU A 214 -3.39 -1.91 24.38
C GLU A 214 -4.53 -2.88 24.65
N VAL A 215 -4.24 -4.16 24.68
CA VAL A 215 -5.21 -5.23 24.93
C VAL A 215 -4.75 -6.05 26.12
N ARG A 216 -5.69 -6.48 26.95
CA ARG A 216 -5.41 -7.36 28.09
C ARG A 216 -6.56 -8.32 28.34
N LYS A 217 -6.24 -9.44 28.99
CA LYS A 217 -7.23 -10.35 29.52
C LYS A 217 -8.10 -9.65 30.56
N LYS A 218 -9.43 -9.79 30.44
CA LYS A 218 -10.38 -9.32 31.44
C LYS A 218 -10.15 -10.13 32.73
N PRO A 219 -9.98 -9.49 33.89
CA PRO A 219 -9.89 -10.22 35.15
C PRO A 219 -11.19 -11.02 35.35
N SER A 220 -11.06 -12.30 35.66
CA SER A 220 -12.21 -13.13 36.03
C SER A 220 -12.89 -12.51 37.26
N PRO A 221 -14.23 -12.48 37.31
CA PRO A 221 -14.98 -11.99 38.47
C PRO A 221 -14.67 -12.79 39.73
#